data_AF-A0A7C3QPG0-F1
#
_entry.id   AF-A0A7C3QPG0-F1
#
_cell.length_a   1.000
_cell.length_b   1.000
_cell.length_c   1.000
_cell.angle_alpha   90.00
_cell.angle_beta   90.00
_cell.angle_gamma   90.00
#
_symmetry.space_group_name_H-M   'P 1'
#
loop_
_entity.id
_entity.type
_entity.pdbx_description
1 polymer ?
#
loop_
_entity_poly.entity_id
_entity_poly.type
_entity_poly.pdbx_seq_one_letter_code
_entity_poly.pdbx_strand_id
1 'polypeptide(L)'
;RRTLHICISGGRRILGLLTMSAAMLHFGHQDVLWHMYTPRALRLAADEGAIMHAPPDAGFRLIRVPMMPWGSYFPALRQLTRPRNGDVLAAPRRLLDEAELARCRAVMGRLTQRQKDVLSAFAAGLNPQQAAEKLFVSIKTIDTHKTVILAECRNAWDLPEETYLDYRFLAEKFEPVFAKALPPTG
;
A
#
# COMPACT_ATOMS: atom_id res chain seq x y z
N ARG A 1 5.57 -12.87 29.18
CA ARG A 1 5.81 -11.99 28.01
C ARG A 1 7.27 -11.57 28.03
N ARG A 2 7.97 -11.53 26.89
CA ARG A 2 9.38 -11.10 26.81
C ARG A 2 9.43 -9.65 26.34
N THR A 3 10.20 -8.81 27.03
CA THR A 3 10.47 -7.42 26.65
C THR A 3 11.71 -7.39 25.76
N LEU A 4 11.65 -6.65 24.65
CA LEU A 4 12.74 -6.53 23.70
C LEU A 4 13.48 -5.20 23.90
N HIS A 5 14.80 -5.30 24.02
CA HIS A 5 15.72 -4.15 24.06
C HIS A 5 16.66 -4.28 22.85
N ILE A 6 16.59 -3.31 21.94
CA ILE A 6 17.41 -3.33 20.71
C ILE A 6 18.29 -2.08 20.67
N CYS A 7 19.58 -2.23 20.40
CA CYS A 7 20.49 -1.12 20.17
C CYS A 7 20.73 -0.94 18.66
N ILE A 8 20.58 0.29 18.15
CA ILE A 8 20.71 0.61 16.71
C ILE A 8 22.04 1.29 16.35
N SER A 9 22.98 1.37 17.29
CA SER A 9 24.30 1.97 17.07
C SER A 9 25.31 0.98 16.48
N GLY A 10 26.32 1.50 15.77
CA GLY A 10 27.49 0.72 15.32
C GLY A 10 27.39 0.08 13.92
N GLY A 11 26.26 0.22 13.23
CA GLY A 11 26.06 -0.30 11.87
C GLY A 11 25.92 0.79 10.79
N ARG A 12 25.66 0.35 9.55
CA ARG A 12 25.27 1.24 8.45
C ARG A 12 24.00 1.99 8.84
N ARG A 13 23.96 3.31 8.60
CA ARG A 13 22.80 4.16 8.96
C ARG A 13 21.47 3.64 8.42
N ILE A 14 21.47 3.06 7.21
CA ILE A 14 20.29 2.44 6.60
C ILE A 14 19.74 1.30 7.47
N LEU A 15 20.59 0.46 8.05
CA LEU A 15 20.16 -0.63 8.90
C LEU A 15 19.51 -0.11 10.19
N GLY A 16 20.07 0.97 10.77
CA GLY A 16 19.48 1.64 11.92
C GLY A 16 18.09 2.22 11.63
N LEU A 17 17.92 2.86 10.47
CA LEU A 17 16.62 3.37 10.01
C LEU A 17 15.61 2.24 9.78
N LEU A 18 16.01 1.16 9.08
CA LEU A 18 15.13 0.00 8.84
C LEU A 18 14.71 -0.67 10.15
N THR A 19 15.64 -0.80 11.09
CA THR A 19 15.37 -1.36 12.42
C THR A 19 14.40 -0.49 13.20
N MET A 20 14.57 0.84 13.16
CA MET A 20 13.65 1.78 13.80
C MET A 20 12.24 1.69 13.19
N SER A 21 12.11 1.65 11.87
CA SER A 21 10.83 1.48 11.18
C SER A 21 10.12 0.18 11.58
N ALA A 22 10.87 -0.94 11.63
CA ALA A 22 10.32 -2.20 12.11
C ALA A 22 9.91 -2.12 13.58
N ALA A 23 10.73 -1.48 14.43
CA ALA A 23 10.43 -1.32 15.84
C ALA A 23 9.13 -0.52 16.06
N MET A 24 8.92 0.58 15.34
CA MET A 24 7.68 1.36 15.40
C MET A 24 6.43 0.53 15.05
N LEU A 25 6.56 -0.48 14.19
CA LEU A 25 5.43 -1.32 13.75
C LEU A 25 5.22 -2.57 14.60
N HIS A 26 6.27 -3.06 15.28
CA HIS A 26 6.22 -4.36 15.96
C HIS A 26 6.36 -4.28 17.47
N PHE A 27 6.94 -3.21 18.02
CA PHE A 27 7.16 -3.06 19.45
C PHE A 27 5.84 -3.00 20.22
N GLY A 28 5.83 -3.71 21.34
CA GLY A 28 4.86 -3.56 22.42
C GLY A 28 5.17 -2.34 23.30
N HIS A 29 4.24 -2.03 24.20
CA HIS A 29 4.35 -0.90 25.14
C HIS A 29 5.59 -0.91 26.05
N GLN A 30 6.18 -2.08 26.28
CA GLN A 30 7.32 -2.26 27.18
C GLN A 30 8.66 -2.33 26.43
N ASP A 31 8.65 -2.44 25.10
CA ASP A 31 9.87 -2.61 24.30
C ASP A 31 10.60 -1.29 24.14
N VAL A 32 11.94 -1.34 24.06
CA VAL A 32 12.79 -0.15 24.07
C VAL A 32 13.86 -0.20 22.99
N LEU A 33 13.95 0.88 22.23
CA LEU A 33 15.00 1.09 21.24
C LEU A 33 16.06 2.02 21.84
N TRP A 34 17.31 1.60 21.77
CA TRP A 34 18.46 2.27 22.34
C TRP A 34 19.40 2.77 21.26
N HIS A 35 19.92 3.97 21.47
CA HIS A 35 21.07 4.49 20.75
C HIS A 35 22.24 4.60 21.74
N MET A 36 23.28 3.83 21.47
CA MET A 36 24.54 3.91 22.19
C MET A 36 25.34 5.10 21.67
N TYR A 37 25.65 6.02 22.58
CA TYR A 37 26.57 7.13 22.37
C TYR A 37 27.93 6.80 22.97
N THR A 38 28.95 6.80 22.12
CA THR A 38 30.35 6.61 22.52
C THR A 38 31.11 7.90 22.20
N PRO A 39 31.76 8.54 23.20
CA PRO A 39 32.59 9.71 22.95
C PRO A 39 33.65 9.47 21.88
N ARG A 40 33.96 10.49 21.07
CA ARG A 40 34.89 10.35 19.92
C ARG A 40 36.27 9.83 20.32
N ALA A 41 36.83 10.33 21.42
CA ALA A 41 38.14 9.92 21.91
C ALA A 41 38.18 8.40 22.22
N LEU A 42 37.17 7.91 22.95
CA LEU A 42 37.02 6.49 23.25
C LEU A 42 36.79 5.65 22.00
N ARG A 43 35.97 6.12 21.06
CA ARG A 43 35.70 5.40 19.82
C ARG A 43 36.94 5.25 18.93
N LEU A 44 37.81 6.26 18.89
CA LEU A 44 39.10 6.20 18.17
C LEU A 44 40.10 5.30 18.89
N ALA A 45 40.15 5.34 20.22
CA ALA A 45 41.03 4.49 21.00
C ALA A 45 40.61 3.01 20.97
N ALA A 46 39.33 2.73 20.77
CA ALA A 46 38.75 1.39 20.68
C ALA A 46 38.71 0.83 19.24
N ASP A 47 39.33 1.51 18.28
CA ASP A 47 39.31 1.08 16.87
C ASP A 47 39.92 -0.33 16.71
N GLU A 48 39.42 -1.07 15.74
CA GLU A 48 39.77 -2.50 15.51
C GLU A 48 39.65 -3.42 16.73
N GLY A 49 38.91 -3.01 17.77
CA GLY A 49 38.72 -3.79 18.99
C GLY A 49 39.87 -3.66 20.00
N ALA A 50 40.71 -2.63 19.89
CA ALA A 50 41.78 -2.35 20.84
C ALA A 50 41.29 -2.17 22.29
N ILE A 51 40.01 -1.84 22.48
CA ILE A 51 39.34 -1.78 23.76
C ILE A 51 38.05 -2.59 23.67
N MET A 52 38.03 -3.76 24.31
CA MET A 52 36.86 -4.64 24.36
C MET A 52 35.94 -4.35 25.56
N HIS A 53 36.47 -3.70 26.60
CA HIS A 53 35.74 -3.32 27.80
C HIS A 53 36.01 -1.86 28.13
N ALA A 54 35.02 -1.00 27.89
CA ALA A 54 35.12 0.40 28.26
C ALA A 54 35.00 0.54 29.80
N PRO A 55 35.85 1.34 30.45
CA PRO A 55 35.73 1.60 31.87
C PRO A 55 34.44 2.38 32.19
N PRO A 56 33.87 2.23 33.40
CA PRO A 56 32.54 2.73 33.74
C PRO A 56 32.43 4.28 33.70
N ASP A 57 33.54 4.99 33.78
CA ASP A 57 33.67 6.44 33.72
C ASP A 57 33.97 6.99 32.31
N ALA A 58 34.05 6.13 31.30
CA ALA A 58 34.46 6.50 29.94
C ALA A 58 33.46 7.37 29.15
N GLY A 59 32.41 7.88 29.81
CA GLY A 59 31.39 8.75 29.21
C GLY A 59 30.42 8.03 28.26
N PHE A 60 30.42 6.71 28.27
CA PHE A 60 29.49 5.86 27.54
C PHE A 60 28.04 6.09 28.02
N ARG A 61 27.09 6.25 27.09
CA ARG A 61 25.66 6.41 27.43
C ARG A 61 24.74 5.64 26.51
N LEU A 62 23.73 5.00 27.09
CA LEU A 62 22.58 4.47 26.36
C LEU A 62 21.45 5.50 26.39
N ILE A 63 21.07 5.97 25.22
CA ILE A 63 20.01 6.97 25.03
C ILE A 63 18.79 6.25 24.49
N ARG A 64 17.65 6.37 25.15
CA ARG A 64 16.39 5.85 24.61
C ARG A 64 15.98 6.65 23.40
N VAL A 65 15.72 5.98 22.28
CA VAL A 65 15.27 6.65 21.05
C VAL A 65 13.80 7.05 21.20
N PRO A 66 13.46 8.33 21.00
CA PRO A 66 12.07 8.79 21.08
C PRO A 66 11.33 8.34 19.82
N MET A 67 10.50 7.31 19.94
CA MET A 67 9.64 6.83 18.86
C MET A 67 8.30 6.36 19.38
N MET A 68 7.29 6.38 18.52
CA MET A 68 5.94 5.92 18.84
C MET A 68 5.71 4.49 18.33
N PRO A 69 5.30 3.53 19.18
CA PRO A 69 5.01 2.15 18.77
C PRO A 69 3.63 2.06 18.09
N TRP A 70 3.53 2.59 16.87
CA TRP A 70 2.30 2.63 16.07
C TRP A 70 1.56 1.30 16.01
N GLY A 71 2.26 0.17 15.89
CA GLY A 71 1.62 -1.15 15.82
C GLY A 71 0.89 -1.56 17.11
N SER A 72 1.21 -0.95 18.25
CA SER A 72 0.48 -1.17 19.51
C SER A 72 -0.79 -0.33 19.60
N TYR A 73 -0.81 0.85 18.98
CA TYR A 73 -1.95 1.77 18.99
C TYR A 73 -2.91 1.56 17.81
N PHE A 74 -2.42 1.06 16.68
CA PHE A 74 -3.20 0.88 15.45
C PHE A 74 -3.17 -0.59 14.99
N PRO A 75 -4.16 -1.41 15.41
CA PRO A 75 -4.20 -2.83 15.07
C PRO A 75 -4.17 -3.12 13.57
N ALA A 76 -4.76 -2.24 12.74
CA ALA A 76 -4.75 -2.36 11.28
C ALA A 76 -3.32 -2.31 10.71
N LEU A 77 -2.46 -1.40 11.18
CA LEU A 77 -1.05 -1.32 10.76
C LEU A 77 -0.29 -2.59 11.13
N ARG A 78 -0.54 -3.15 12.31
CA ARG A 78 0.07 -4.41 12.75
C ARG A 78 -0.39 -5.61 11.93
N GLN A 79 -1.61 -5.57 11.39
CA GLN A 79 -2.11 -6.63 10.51
C GLN A 79 -1.46 -6.60 9.13
N LEU A 80 -1.13 -5.40 8.61
CA LEU A 80 -0.42 -5.22 7.35
C LEU A 80 1.01 -5.75 7.39
N THR A 81 1.67 -5.67 8.53
CA THR A 81 3.08 -6.07 8.71
C THR A 81 3.26 -7.50 9.18
N ARG A 82 2.16 -8.23 9.47
CA ARG A 82 2.22 -9.65 9.81
C ARG A 82 2.26 -10.47 8.52
N PRO A 83 3.40 -11.12 8.19
CA PRO A 83 3.43 -12.05 7.07
C PRO A 83 2.49 -13.20 7.40
N ARG A 84 1.44 -13.39 6.60
CA ARG A 84 0.48 -14.46 6.83
C ARG A 84 0.73 -15.74 6.02
N ASN A 85 1.63 -15.74 5.02
CA ASN A 85 2.05 -16.96 4.28
C ASN A 85 3.29 -16.68 3.41
N GLY A 86 4.46 -16.45 4.01
CA GLY A 86 5.76 -16.35 3.30
C GLY A 86 5.96 -15.13 2.38
N ASP A 87 4.87 -14.55 1.85
CA ASP A 87 4.89 -13.34 1.04
C ASP A 87 4.46 -12.13 1.88
N VAL A 88 5.44 -11.29 2.21
CA VAL A 88 5.28 -10.07 3.02
C VAL A 88 4.50 -8.99 2.27
N LEU A 89 4.45 -9.04 0.93
CA LEU A 89 3.78 -8.05 0.09
C LEU A 89 2.36 -8.49 -0.33
N ALA A 90 2.03 -9.77 -0.25
CA ALA A 90 0.73 -10.30 -0.64
C ALA A 90 -0.44 -9.70 0.15
N ALA A 91 -0.29 -9.50 1.46
CA ALA A 91 -1.38 -9.02 2.31
C ALA A 91 -1.75 -7.54 2.03
N PRO A 92 -0.80 -6.60 1.97
CA PRO A 92 -1.08 -5.24 1.51
C PRO A 92 -1.70 -5.18 0.11
N ARG A 93 -1.18 -5.99 -0.84
CA ARG A 93 -1.70 -6.03 -2.21
C ARG A 93 -3.16 -6.47 -2.27
N ARG A 94 -3.53 -7.53 -1.54
CA ARG A 94 -4.91 -8.00 -1.46
C ARG A 94 -5.88 -6.96 -0.91
N LEU A 95 -5.47 -6.19 0.10
CA LEU A 95 -6.33 -5.14 0.66
C LEU A 95 -6.59 -4.03 -0.36
N LEU A 96 -5.57 -3.65 -1.14
CA LEU A 96 -5.72 -2.69 -2.23
C LEU A 96 -6.64 -3.25 -3.32
N ASP A 97 -6.50 -4.52 -3.67
CA ASP A 97 -7.36 -5.20 -4.64
C ASP A 97 -8.82 -5.28 -4.15
N GLU A 98 -9.06 -5.58 -2.87
CA GLU A 98 -10.40 -5.61 -2.26
C GLU A 98 -11.07 -4.24 -2.27
N ALA A 99 -10.32 -3.19 -1.92
CA ALA A 99 -10.82 -1.82 -1.97
C ALA A 99 -11.14 -1.39 -3.40
N GLU A 100 -10.32 -1.77 -4.38
CA GLU A 100 -10.56 -1.49 -5.79
C GLU A 100 -11.81 -2.23 -6.30
N LEU A 101 -11.94 -3.52 -5.98
CA LEU A 101 -13.13 -4.32 -6.31
C LEU A 101 -14.39 -3.76 -5.65
N ALA A 102 -14.30 -3.22 -4.44
CA ALA A 102 -15.42 -2.56 -3.78
C ALA A 102 -15.87 -1.30 -4.53
N ARG A 103 -14.92 -0.48 -5.01
CA ARG A 103 -15.23 0.69 -5.85
C ARG A 103 -15.88 0.28 -7.17
N CYS A 104 -15.35 -0.73 -7.86
CA CYS A 104 -15.94 -1.23 -9.10
C CYS A 104 -17.38 -1.74 -8.87
N ARG A 105 -17.63 -2.48 -7.77
CA ARG A 105 -18.98 -2.93 -7.41
C ARG A 105 -19.92 -1.77 -7.12
N ALA A 106 -19.46 -0.72 -6.44
CA ALA A 106 -20.26 0.46 -6.15
C ALA A 106 -20.71 1.16 -7.44
N VAL A 107 -19.79 1.34 -8.41
CA VAL A 107 -20.14 1.89 -9.74
C VAL A 107 -21.16 1.00 -10.44
N MET A 108 -20.89 -0.31 -10.56
CA MET A 108 -21.83 -1.23 -11.20
C MET A 108 -23.21 -1.24 -10.52
N GLY A 109 -23.29 -1.03 -9.21
CA GLY A 109 -24.56 -0.94 -8.47
C GLY A 109 -25.42 0.26 -8.86
N ARG A 110 -24.81 1.35 -9.36
CA ARG A 110 -25.51 2.59 -9.75
C ARG A 110 -25.82 2.68 -11.24
N LEU A 111 -25.19 1.85 -12.05
CA LEU A 111 -25.41 1.82 -13.50
C LEU A 111 -26.68 1.04 -13.88
N THR A 112 -27.40 1.56 -14.86
CA THR A 112 -28.47 0.82 -15.58
C THR A 112 -27.89 -0.34 -16.39
N GLN A 113 -28.74 -1.28 -16.81
CA GLN A 113 -28.27 -2.43 -17.60
C GLN A 113 -27.57 -2.01 -18.89
N ARG A 114 -28.12 -1.03 -19.63
CA ARG A 114 -27.50 -0.53 -20.87
C ARG A 114 -26.13 0.11 -20.62
N GLN A 115 -25.96 0.82 -19.50
CA GLN A 115 -24.65 1.38 -19.13
C GLN A 115 -23.66 0.29 -18.71
N LYS A 116 -24.12 -0.80 -18.08
CA LYS A 116 -23.28 -1.97 -17.80
C LYS A 116 -22.82 -2.66 -19.07
N ASP A 117 -23.68 -2.80 -20.07
CA ASP A 117 -23.32 -3.35 -21.38
C ASP A 117 -22.23 -2.50 -22.05
N VAL A 118 -22.38 -1.18 -22.05
CA VAL A 118 -21.35 -0.23 -22.54
C VAL A 118 -20.05 -0.33 -21.74
N LEU A 119 -20.13 -0.39 -20.41
CA LEU A 119 -18.97 -0.56 -19.55
C LEU A 119 -18.23 -1.87 -19.84
N SER A 120 -18.95 -2.97 -20.07
CA SER A 120 -18.35 -4.26 -20.43
C SER A 120 -17.62 -4.22 -21.77
N ALA A 121 -18.13 -3.43 -22.74
CA ALA A 121 -17.46 -3.23 -24.02
C ALA A 121 -16.14 -2.47 -23.84
N PHE A 122 -16.12 -1.42 -23.00
CA PHE A 122 -14.88 -0.71 -22.67
C PHE A 122 -13.91 -1.56 -21.83
N ALA A 123 -14.41 -2.35 -20.89
CA ALA A 123 -13.62 -3.31 -20.10
C ALA A 123 -12.94 -4.36 -20.99
N ALA A 124 -13.54 -4.71 -22.13
CA ALA A 124 -12.95 -5.57 -23.14
C ALA A 124 -11.92 -4.86 -24.05
N GLY A 125 -11.58 -3.60 -23.75
CA GLY A 125 -10.60 -2.81 -24.50
C GLY A 125 -11.12 -2.18 -25.80
N LEU A 126 -12.43 -2.23 -26.06
CA LEU A 126 -13.01 -1.65 -27.26
C LEU A 126 -13.01 -0.12 -27.19
N ASN A 127 -12.74 0.54 -28.30
CA ASN A 127 -12.89 2.00 -28.42
C ASN A 127 -14.38 2.39 -28.59
N PRO A 128 -14.75 3.69 -28.49
CA PRO A 128 -16.15 4.12 -28.61
C PRO A 128 -16.87 3.71 -29.90
N GLN A 129 -16.15 3.65 -31.03
CA GLN A 129 -16.70 3.25 -32.32
C GLN A 129 -16.97 1.73 -32.36
N GLN A 130 -16.00 0.93 -31.91
CA GLN A 130 -16.15 -0.53 -31.80
C GLN A 130 -17.24 -0.92 -30.80
N ALA A 131 -17.38 -0.17 -29.70
CA ALA A 131 -18.44 -0.37 -28.72
C ALA A 131 -19.83 -0.05 -29.32
N ALA A 132 -19.93 1.02 -30.13
CA ALA A 132 -21.15 1.38 -30.84
C ALA A 132 -21.57 0.28 -31.84
N GLU A 133 -20.61 -0.21 -32.63
CA GLU A 133 -20.82 -1.31 -33.58
C GLU A 133 -21.26 -2.59 -32.87
N LYS A 134 -20.55 -3.01 -31.82
CA LYS A 134 -20.86 -4.23 -31.05
C LYS A 134 -22.25 -4.19 -30.40
N LEU A 135 -22.67 -3.02 -29.93
CA LEU A 135 -23.94 -2.84 -29.24
C LEU A 135 -25.08 -2.42 -30.18
N PHE A 136 -24.82 -2.27 -31.48
CA PHE A 136 -25.78 -1.80 -32.49
C PHE A 136 -26.45 -0.48 -32.12
N VAL A 137 -25.67 0.48 -31.60
CA VAL A 137 -26.13 1.82 -31.21
C VAL A 137 -25.28 2.91 -31.87
N SER A 138 -25.73 4.16 -31.82
CA SER A 138 -24.94 5.28 -32.35
C SER A 138 -23.78 5.64 -31.40
N ILE A 139 -22.69 6.16 -31.97
CA ILE A 139 -21.54 6.68 -31.20
C ILE A 139 -21.99 7.75 -30.20
N LYS A 140 -22.94 8.62 -30.57
CA LYS A 140 -23.52 9.62 -29.67
C LYS A 140 -24.18 9.01 -28.43
N THR A 141 -24.81 7.85 -28.58
CA THR A 141 -25.40 7.10 -27.46
C THR A 141 -24.31 6.53 -26.56
N ILE A 142 -23.23 6.00 -27.14
CA ILE A 142 -22.04 5.55 -26.39
C ILE A 142 -21.43 6.71 -25.60
N ASP A 143 -21.23 7.88 -26.21
CA ASP A 143 -20.66 9.03 -25.51
C ASP A 143 -21.53 9.50 -24.35
N THR A 144 -22.85 9.48 -24.52
CA THR A 144 -23.80 9.81 -23.46
C THR A 144 -23.67 8.83 -22.28
N HIS A 145 -23.64 7.52 -22.55
CA HIS A 145 -23.45 6.51 -21.52
C HIS A 145 -22.06 6.59 -20.87
N LYS A 146 -21.00 6.81 -21.66
CA LYS A 146 -19.62 6.98 -21.20
C LYS A 146 -19.53 8.13 -20.19
N THR A 147 -20.13 9.29 -20.47
CA THR A 147 -20.13 10.43 -19.54
C THR A 147 -20.72 10.07 -18.18
N VAL A 148 -21.85 9.35 -18.15
CA VAL A 148 -22.47 8.92 -16.89
C VAL A 148 -21.59 7.90 -16.16
N ILE A 149 -21.02 6.93 -16.88
CA ILE A 149 -20.13 5.92 -16.29
C ILE A 149 -18.90 6.59 -15.68
N LEU A 150 -18.28 7.55 -16.38
CA LEU A 150 -17.12 8.29 -15.88
C LEU A 150 -17.46 9.16 -14.66
N ALA A 151 -18.66 9.74 -14.62
CA ALA A 151 -19.14 10.48 -13.45
C ALA A 151 -19.26 9.58 -12.22
N GLU A 152 -19.85 8.38 -12.36
CA GLU A 152 -19.91 7.42 -11.26
C GLU A 152 -18.52 6.93 -10.83
N CYS A 153 -17.58 6.79 -11.78
CA CYS A 153 -16.19 6.49 -11.44
C CYS A 153 -15.52 7.63 -10.66
N ARG A 154 -15.75 8.90 -11.00
CA ARG A 154 -15.24 10.02 -10.20
C ARG A 154 -15.75 9.95 -8.77
N ASN A 155 -17.04 9.69 -8.60
CA ASN A 155 -17.67 9.56 -7.29
C ASN A 155 -17.08 8.39 -6.46
N ALA A 156 -16.80 7.25 -7.09
CA ALA A 156 -16.31 6.06 -6.39
C ALA A 156 -14.81 6.15 -6.04
N TRP A 157 -14.00 6.87 -6.82
CA TRP A 157 -12.57 7.08 -6.56
C TRP A 157 -12.24 8.44 -5.94
N ASP A 158 -13.24 9.25 -5.60
CA ASP A 158 -13.10 10.61 -5.04
C ASP A 158 -12.16 11.50 -5.88
N LEU A 159 -12.33 11.44 -7.20
CA LEU A 159 -11.46 12.12 -8.15
C LEU A 159 -11.95 13.55 -8.42
N PRO A 160 -11.05 14.56 -8.45
CA PRO A 160 -11.39 15.92 -8.87
C PRO A 160 -11.98 15.95 -10.29
N GLU A 161 -12.89 16.90 -10.55
CA GLU A 161 -13.53 17.05 -11.87
C GLU A 161 -12.54 17.26 -13.01
N GLU A 162 -11.44 17.98 -12.75
CA GLU A 162 -10.35 18.27 -13.69
C GLU A 162 -9.55 17.01 -14.10
N THR A 163 -9.77 15.88 -13.43
CA THR A 163 -9.12 14.63 -13.80
C THR A 163 -9.68 14.15 -15.14
N TYR A 164 -8.82 14.14 -16.16
CA TYR A 164 -9.16 13.56 -17.45
C TYR A 164 -9.32 12.05 -17.32
N LEU A 165 -10.54 11.57 -17.58
CA LEU A 165 -10.87 10.16 -17.60
C LEU A 165 -11.45 9.81 -18.97
N ASP A 166 -10.99 8.71 -19.55
CA ASP A 166 -11.45 8.22 -20.84
C ASP A 166 -11.80 6.72 -20.78
N TYR A 167 -12.06 6.13 -21.95
CA TYR A 167 -12.40 4.71 -22.04
C TYR A 167 -11.24 3.79 -21.61
N ARG A 168 -9.97 4.25 -21.64
CA ARG A 168 -8.82 3.46 -21.20
C ARG A 168 -8.79 3.32 -19.70
N PHE A 169 -9.18 4.36 -18.96
CA PHE A 169 -9.42 4.25 -17.52
C PHE A 169 -10.46 3.16 -17.23
N LEU A 170 -11.56 3.12 -17.99
CA LEU A 170 -12.58 2.09 -17.82
C LEU A 170 -12.05 0.69 -18.15
N ALA A 171 -11.25 0.56 -19.21
CA ALA A 171 -10.59 -0.69 -19.55
C ALA A 171 -9.70 -1.20 -18.41
N GLU A 172 -8.79 -0.35 -17.92
CA GLU A 172 -7.84 -0.70 -16.85
C GLU A 172 -8.55 -1.09 -15.55
N LYS A 173 -9.58 -0.35 -15.14
CA LYS A 173 -10.25 -0.57 -13.85
C LYS A 173 -11.22 -1.74 -13.84
N PHE A 174 -11.86 -2.01 -14.98
CA PHE A 174 -12.94 -2.99 -15.06
C PHE A 174 -12.57 -4.28 -15.79
N GLU A 175 -11.47 -4.34 -16.55
CA GLU A 175 -10.98 -5.59 -17.15
C GLU A 175 -10.92 -6.74 -16.12
N PRO A 176 -10.32 -6.60 -14.92
CA PRO A 176 -10.23 -7.71 -13.97
C PRO A 176 -11.59 -8.18 -13.44
N VAL A 177 -12.57 -7.27 -13.42
CA VAL A 177 -13.92 -7.54 -12.92
C VAL A 177 -14.70 -8.37 -13.94
N PHE A 178 -14.59 -8.03 -15.23
CA PHE A 178 -15.28 -8.71 -16.32
C PHE A 178 -14.53 -9.96 -16.82
N ALA A 179 -13.19 -9.97 -16.76
CA ALA A 179 -12.38 -11.14 -17.10
C ALA A 179 -12.66 -12.32 -16.15
N LYS A 180 -12.94 -12.04 -14.87
CA LYS A 180 -13.32 -13.06 -13.88
C LYS A 180 -14.75 -13.60 -14.05
N ALA A 181 -15.58 -12.94 -14.88
CA ALA A 181 -16.94 -13.34 -15.16
C ALA A 181 -17.10 -14.17 -16.46
N LEU A 182 -16.04 -14.30 -17.27
CA LEU A 182 -16.05 -15.14 -18.47
C LEU A 182 -15.59 -16.56 -18.09
N PRO A 183 -16.44 -17.61 -18.22
CA PRO A 183 -15.94 -18.97 -18.15
C PRO A 183 -14.89 -19.19 -19.25
N PRO A 184 -13.86 -20.03 -19.03
CA PRO A 184 -12.93 -20.37 -20.09
C PRO A 184 -13.75 -20.99 -21.23
N THR A 185 -13.84 -20.26 -22.35
CA THR A 185 -14.26 -20.85 -23.63
C THR A 185 -13.28 -21.96 -23.95
N GLY A 186 -13.82 -23.17 -24.15
CA GLY A 186 -13.08 -24.43 -24.27
C GLY A 186 -12.15 -24.52 -25.47
#